data_AF-A0A847G338-F1
#
_entry.id   AF-A0A847G338-F1
#
_cell.length_a   1.000
_cell.length_b   1.000
_cell.length_c   1.000
_cell.angle_alpha   90.00
_cell.angle_beta   90.00
_cell.angle_gamma   90.00
#
_symmetry.space_group_name_H-M   'P 1'
#
loop_
_entity.id
_entity.type
_entity.pdbx_description
1 polymer ?
#
loop_
_entity_poly.entity_id
_entity_poly.type
_entity_poly.pdbx_seq_one_letter_code
_entity_poly.pdbx_strand_id
1 'polypeptide(L)'
;MPDYEFRCLDCKKRFDVFITYKDYGNVKITCRYCGSPNVQRHIGRVRLSRSTPDRLQSLADPASLNALDDDPKALGSMMRQMRSELGEDMPAEFDEVVDRLDHGQSPEQIDQEIPGLSDGFSGSEDMSTGLDF
;
A
#
# COMPACT_ATOMS: atom_id res chain seq x y z
N MET A 1 10.66 22.29 -20.57
CA MET A 1 11.81 21.38 -20.45
C MET A 1 12.14 21.28 -18.98
N PRO A 2 12.14 20.07 -18.39
CA PRO A 2 12.04 19.93 -16.93
C PRO A 2 13.32 20.39 -16.24
N ASP A 3 13.14 21.06 -15.12
CA ASP A 3 14.13 21.26 -14.08
C ASP A 3 14.40 19.92 -13.38
N TYR A 4 15.68 19.60 -13.21
CA TYR A 4 16.14 18.39 -12.54
C TYR A 4 16.70 18.74 -11.18
N GLU A 5 16.10 18.22 -10.12
CA GLU A 5 16.60 18.42 -8.76
C GLU A 5 17.82 17.52 -8.49
N PHE A 6 18.88 18.11 -7.94
CA PHE A 6 20.09 17.42 -7.49
C PHE A 6 20.37 17.72 -6.02
N ARG A 7 21.03 16.77 -5.36
CA ARG A 7 21.60 16.94 -4.02
C ARG A 7 23.11 16.71 -4.08
N CYS A 8 23.90 17.65 -3.58
CA CYS A 8 25.32 17.44 -3.40
C CYS A 8 25.58 16.54 -2.18
N LEU A 9 26.45 15.55 -2.31
CA LEU A 9 26.80 14.65 -1.21
C LEU A 9 27.81 15.28 -0.23
N ASP A 10 28.59 16.26 -0.68
CA ASP A 10 29.61 16.93 0.14
C ASP A 10 29.01 18.07 0.98
N CYS A 11 28.36 19.05 0.34
CA CYS A 11 27.77 20.20 1.05
C CYS A 11 26.30 19.99 1.46
N LYS A 12 25.69 18.86 1.08
CA LYS A 12 24.31 18.44 1.41
C LYS A 12 23.20 19.36 0.90
N LYS A 13 23.51 20.44 0.17
CA LYS A 13 22.54 21.37 -0.42
C LYS A 13 21.86 20.78 -1.65
N ARG A 14 20.61 21.16 -1.85
CA ARG A 14 19.79 20.84 -3.04
C ARG A 14 19.82 22.00 -4.04
N PHE A 15 19.73 21.70 -5.33
CA PHE A 15 19.68 22.70 -6.40
C PHE A 15 19.08 22.10 -7.68
N ASP A 16 18.43 22.94 -8.49
CA ASP A 16 17.72 22.52 -9.69
C ASP A 16 18.45 22.90 -10.96
N VAL A 17 18.76 21.93 -11.82
CA VAL A 17 19.45 22.16 -13.10
C VAL A 17 18.50 22.07 -14.27
N PHE A 18 18.47 23.12 -15.08
CA PHE A 18 17.85 23.09 -16.38
C PHE A 18 18.77 22.35 -17.36
N ILE A 19 18.31 21.21 -17.87
CA ILE A 19 19.08 20.39 -18.82
C ILE A 19 18.25 20.28 -20.09
N THR A 20 18.87 20.60 -21.23
CA THR A 20 18.20 20.45 -22.52
C THR A 20 18.15 18.99 -22.97
N TYR A 21 17.23 18.64 -23.86
CA TYR A 21 17.15 17.28 -24.39
C TYR A 21 18.47 16.82 -25.02
N LYS A 22 19.20 17.72 -25.70
CA LYS A 22 20.51 17.42 -26.32
C LYS A 22 21.61 17.18 -25.29
N ASP A 23 21.50 17.84 -24.13
CA ASP A 23 22.50 17.83 -23.06
C ASP A 23 22.26 16.70 -22.04
N TYR A 24 21.08 16.10 -22.06
CA TYR A 24 20.71 15.02 -21.15
C TYR A 24 21.64 13.81 -21.34
N GLY A 25 22.34 13.44 -20.26
CA GLY A 25 23.33 12.35 -20.27
C GLY A 25 24.72 12.74 -20.80
N ASN A 26 24.88 13.94 -21.38
CA ASN A 26 26.15 14.39 -21.98
C ASN A 26 26.87 15.44 -21.12
N VAL A 27 26.17 16.16 -20.26
CA VAL A 27 26.74 17.23 -19.43
C VAL A 27 27.10 16.71 -18.04
N LYS A 28 28.32 17.05 -17.59
CA LYS A 28 28.75 16.83 -16.19
C LYS A 28 28.14 17.90 -15.29
N ILE A 29 27.36 17.48 -14.30
CA ILE A 29 26.73 18.37 -13.33
C ILE A 29 27.64 18.53 -12.11
N THR A 30 27.90 19.78 -11.72
CA THR A 30 28.62 20.11 -10.50
C THR A 30 27.73 20.91 -9.55
N CYS A 31 28.04 20.84 -8.26
CA CYS A 31 27.32 21.60 -7.26
C CYS A 31 27.56 23.10 -7.44
N ARG A 32 26.48 23.88 -7.50
CA ARG A 32 26.54 25.35 -7.63
C ARG A 32 27.08 26.08 -6.40
N TYR A 33 27.13 25.40 -5.26
CA TYR A 33 27.53 25.99 -3.98
C TYR A 33 29.00 25.72 -3.63
N CYS A 34 29.49 24.49 -3.89
CA CYS A 34 30.85 24.09 -3.54
C CYS A 34 31.70 23.61 -4.72
N GLY A 35 31.14 23.55 -5.94
CA GLY A 35 31.84 23.09 -7.14
C GLY A 35 32.06 21.58 -7.23
N SER A 36 31.68 20.81 -6.21
CA SER A 36 31.93 19.37 -6.20
C SER A 36 31.18 18.62 -7.32
N PRO A 37 31.81 17.62 -7.96
CA PRO A 37 31.14 16.70 -8.89
C PRO A 37 30.33 15.62 -8.17
N ASN A 38 30.44 15.46 -6.85
CA ASN A 38 29.66 14.48 -6.07
C ASN A 38 28.22 14.98 -5.88
N VAL A 39 27.40 14.78 -6.90
CA VAL A 39 25.98 15.13 -6.92
C VAL A 39 25.14 13.92 -7.31
N GLN A 40 23.97 13.80 -6.68
CA GLN A 40 23.01 12.75 -6.96
C GLN A 40 21.69 13.39 -7.38
N ARG A 41 21.06 12.86 -8.43
CA ARG A 41 19.71 13.29 -8.81
C ARG A 41 18.73 12.93 -7.70
N HIS A 42 17.94 13.90 -7.28
CA HIS A 42 16.88 13.71 -6.30
C HIS A 42 15.56 13.56 -7.06
N ILE A 43 14.92 12.41 -6.93
CA ILE A 43 13.57 12.19 -7.45
C ILE A 43 12.64 12.30 -6.25
N GLY A 44 11.78 13.32 -6.25
CA GLY A 44 10.79 13.53 -5.21
C GLY A 44 9.84 12.33 -5.08
N ARG A 45 9.13 12.26 -3.95
CA ARG A 45 8.10 11.23 -3.74
C ARG A 45 6.99 11.45 -4.77
N VAL A 46 6.71 10.43 -5.58
CA VAL A 46 5.58 10.42 -6.50
C VAL A 46 4.35 9.82 -5.81
N ARG A 47 3.17 10.41 -6.02
CA ARG A 47 1.89 9.79 -5.64
C ARG A 47 1.30 9.16 -6.89
N LEU A 48 1.04 7.86 -6.84
CA LEU A 48 0.36 7.13 -7.91
C LEU A 48 -1.12 7.03 -7.54
N SER A 49 -2.02 7.47 -8.43
CA SER A 49 -3.44 7.15 -8.31
C SER A 49 -3.64 5.68 -8.67
N ARG A 50 -4.01 4.85 -7.70
CA ARG A 50 -4.38 3.45 -7.97
C ARG A 50 -5.89 3.36 -8.16
N SER A 51 -6.33 2.45 -9.04
CA SER A 51 -7.74 2.10 -9.17
C SER A 51 -8.18 1.19 -8.02
N THR A 52 -9.48 1.12 -7.71
CA THR A 52 -10.03 0.16 -6.72
C THR A 52 -9.59 -1.28 -6.96
N PRO A 53 -9.65 -1.84 -8.20
CA PRO A 53 -9.18 -3.20 -8.43
C PRO A 53 -7.67 -3.37 -8.19
N ASP A 54 -6.84 -2.37 -8.51
CA ASP A 54 -5.40 -2.43 -8.18
C ASP A 54 -5.13 -2.44 -6.67
N ARG A 55 -6.00 -1.81 -5.87
CA ARG A 55 -5.91 -1.81 -4.41
C ARG A 55 -6.33 -3.17 -3.85
N LEU A 56 -7.46 -3.71 -4.30
CA LEU A 56 -7.93 -5.04 -3.90
C LEU A 56 -6.92 -6.15 -4.27
N GLN A 57 -6.34 -6.09 -5.46
CA GLN A 57 -5.32 -7.06 -5.89
C GLN A 57 -4.08 -7.05 -4.99
N SER A 58 -3.71 -5.89 -4.44
CA SER A 58 -2.59 -5.80 -3.50
C SER A 58 -2.91 -6.35 -2.10
N LEU A 59 -4.18 -6.34 -1.70
CA LEU A 59 -4.64 -6.99 -0.46
C LEU A 59 -4.68 -8.51 -0.60
N ALA A 60 -4.93 -9.03 -1.81
CA ALA A 60 -4.98 -10.46 -2.10
C ALA A 60 -3.60 -11.10 -2.39
N ASP A 61 -2.49 -10.37 -2.17
CA ASP A 61 -1.15 -10.90 -2.40
C ASP A 61 -0.75 -11.91 -1.30
N PRO A 62 -0.56 -13.21 -1.63
CA PRO A 62 -0.29 -14.25 -0.63
C PRO A 62 0.99 -14.00 0.17
N ALA A 63 1.98 -13.30 -0.39
CA ALA A 63 3.19 -12.91 0.35
C ALA A 63 2.89 -11.91 1.48
N SER A 64 1.90 -11.03 1.27
CA SER A 64 1.43 -10.10 2.29
C SER A 64 0.56 -10.81 3.33
N LEU A 65 -0.29 -11.76 2.90
CA LEU A 65 -1.16 -12.56 3.78
C LEU A 65 -0.37 -13.45 4.76
N ASN A 66 0.68 -14.15 4.31
CA ASN A 66 1.48 -15.01 5.20
C ASN A 66 2.22 -14.22 6.30
N ALA A 67 2.43 -12.91 6.13
CA ALA A 67 3.04 -12.07 7.16
C ALA A 67 2.03 -11.55 8.20
N LEU A 68 0.72 -11.73 7.93
CA LEU A 68 -0.38 -11.25 8.77
C LEU A 68 -0.82 -12.28 9.81
N ASP A 69 -0.62 -13.59 9.56
CA ASP A 69 -1.08 -14.67 10.43
C ASP A 69 -0.52 -14.60 11.86
N ASP A 70 0.66 -13.99 12.03
CA ASP A 70 1.34 -13.87 13.33
C ASP A 70 1.02 -12.56 14.11
N ASP A 71 0.27 -11.61 13.52
CA ASP A 71 -0.02 -10.30 14.14
C ASP A 71 -1.52 -9.93 14.05
N PRO A 72 -2.30 -10.08 15.16
CA PRO A 72 -3.72 -9.78 15.16
C PRO A 72 -4.02 -8.31 14.80
N LYS A 73 -3.12 -7.37 15.14
CA LYS A 73 -3.33 -5.95 14.82
C LYS A 73 -3.14 -5.67 13.34
N ALA A 74 -2.18 -6.36 12.73
CA ALA A 74 -1.95 -6.25 11.30
C ALA A 74 -3.17 -6.81 10.53
N LEU A 75 -3.74 -7.92 11.01
CA LEU A 75 -4.98 -8.49 10.46
C LEU A 75 -6.17 -7.53 10.60
N GLY A 76 -6.37 -6.93 11.77
CA GLY A 76 -7.41 -5.91 12.00
C GLY A 76 -7.28 -4.71 11.06
N SER A 77 -6.05 -4.19 10.90
CA SER A 77 -5.76 -3.10 9.97
C SER A 77 -6.08 -3.46 8.51
N MET A 78 -5.78 -4.70 8.10
CA MET A 78 -6.10 -5.21 6.77
C MET A 78 -7.63 -5.32 6.56
N MET A 79 -8.36 -5.88 7.52
CA MET A 79 -9.82 -6.02 7.46
C MET A 79 -10.51 -4.63 7.42
N ARG A 80 -10.00 -3.65 8.17
CA ARG A 80 -10.45 -2.25 8.10
C ARG A 80 -10.25 -1.66 6.70
N GLN A 81 -9.10 -1.94 6.08
CA GLN A 81 -8.82 -1.48 4.72
C GLN A 81 -9.72 -2.18 3.70
N MET A 82 -9.94 -3.49 3.82
CA MET A 82 -10.84 -4.26 2.95
C MET A 82 -12.27 -3.70 2.98
N ARG A 83 -12.81 -3.41 4.17
CA ARG A 83 -14.11 -2.74 4.33
C ARG A 83 -14.16 -1.39 3.60
N SER A 84 -13.12 -0.57 3.72
CA SER A 84 -13.09 0.75 3.08
C SER A 84 -13.11 0.68 1.55
N GLU A 85 -12.63 -0.42 0.97
CA GLU A 85 -12.61 -0.65 -0.48
C GLU A 85 -13.88 -1.37 -0.98
N LEU A 86 -14.48 -2.25 -0.17
CA LEU A 86 -15.72 -2.97 -0.50
C LEU A 86 -17.00 -2.17 -0.21
N GLY A 87 -16.94 -1.17 0.69
CA GLY A 87 -18.07 -0.28 0.96
C GLY A 87 -19.02 -0.78 2.06
N GLU A 88 -20.30 -0.41 1.94
CA GLU A 88 -21.35 -0.61 2.97
C GLU A 88 -21.93 -2.05 3.02
N ASP A 89 -21.44 -2.96 2.17
CA ASP A 89 -21.97 -4.33 2.08
C ASP A 89 -21.52 -5.26 3.24
N MET A 90 -20.75 -4.73 4.20
CA MET A 90 -20.26 -5.49 5.34
C MET A 90 -21.20 -5.39 6.55
N PRO A 91 -21.56 -6.52 7.20
CA PRO A 91 -22.39 -6.53 8.39
C PRO A 91 -21.76 -5.73 9.55
N ALA A 92 -22.59 -5.23 10.48
CA ALA A 92 -22.13 -4.44 11.62
C ALA A 92 -21.22 -5.24 12.58
N GLU A 93 -21.41 -6.56 12.60
CA GLU A 93 -20.62 -7.54 13.32
C GLU A 93 -19.15 -7.54 12.86
N PHE A 94 -18.88 -7.15 11.61
CA PHE A 94 -17.52 -7.05 11.08
C PHE A 94 -16.71 -5.93 11.76
N ASP A 95 -17.33 -4.80 12.07
CA ASP A 95 -16.66 -3.67 12.73
C ASP A 95 -16.21 -4.04 14.15
N GLU A 96 -16.96 -4.88 14.84
CA GLU A 96 -16.61 -5.38 16.18
C GLU A 96 -15.37 -6.29 16.15
N VAL A 97 -15.28 -7.17 15.15
CA VAL A 97 -14.13 -8.06 14.95
C VAL A 97 -12.87 -7.25 14.66
N VAL A 98 -12.96 -6.27 13.76
CA VAL A 98 -11.85 -5.37 13.42
C VAL A 98 -11.35 -4.63 14.67
N ASP A 99 -12.25 -4.11 15.49
CA ASP A 99 -11.89 -3.39 16.72
C ASP A 99 -11.16 -4.30 17.72
N ARG A 100 -11.63 -5.53 17.90
CA ARG A 100 -11.00 -6.53 18.79
C ARG A 100 -9.60 -6.94 18.32
N LEU A 101 -9.43 -7.14 17.01
CA LEU A 101 -8.14 -7.41 16.38
C LEU A 101 -7.15 -6.23 16.59
N ASP A 102 -7.62 -4.99 16.42
CA ASP A 102 -6.84 -3.77 16.70
C ASP A 102 -6.39 -3.68 18.17
N HIS A 103 -7.21 -4.19 19.11
CA HIS A 103 -6.86 -4.32 20.52
C HIS A 103 -5.91 -5.49 20.83
N GLY A 104 -5.63 -6.36 19.85
CA GLY A 104 -4.68 -7.48 19.96
C GLY A 104 -5.28 -8.79 20.45
N GLN A 105 -6.60 -8.97 20.37
CA GLN A 105 -7.23 -10.28 20.53
C GLN A 105 -6.93 -11.16 19.30
N SER A 106 -6.73 -12.46 19.49
CA SER A 106 -6.50 -13.38 18.37
C SER A 106 -7.82 -13.77 17.70
N PRO A 107 -7.82 -14.18 16.41
CA PRO A 107 -9.02 -14.62 15.71
C PRO A 107 -9.78 -15.73 16.45
N GLU A 108 -9.07 -16.68 17.04
CA GLU A 108 -9.66 -17.83 17.75
C GLU A 108 -10.36 -17.42 19.05
N GLN A 109 -9.89 -16.35 19.71
CA GLN A 109 -10.53 -15.80 20.89
C GLN A 109 -11.83 -15.10 20.53
N ILE A 110 -11.83 -14.38 19.39
CA ILE A 110 -13.01 -13.68 18.88
C ILE A 110 -14.09 -14.70 18.48
N ASP A 111 -13.73 -15.77 17.77
CA ASP A 111 -14.67 -16.82 17.35
C ASP A 111 -15.33 -17.54 18.54
N GLN A 112 -14.62 -17.70 19.66
CA GLN A 112 -15.19 -18.31 20.87
C GLN A 112 -16.19 -17.39 21.57
N GLU A 113 -15.96 -16.08 21.54
CA GLU A 113 -16.81 -15.08 22.17
C GLU A 113 -17.99 -14.64 21.28
N ILE A 114 -17.82 -14.71 19.96
CA ILE A 114 -18.84 -14.42 18.95
C ILE A 114 -19.06 -15.68 18.08
N PRO A 115 -19.80 -16.68 18.57
CA PRO A 115 -20.11 -17.87 17.78
C PRO A 115 -21.03 -17.51 16.59
N GLY A 116 -20.58 -17.81 15.36
CA GLY A 116 -21.38 -17.67 14.12
C GLY A 116 -20.79 -16.79 13.01
N LEU A 117 -19.59 -16.24 13.19
CA LEU A 117 -18.99 -15.29 12.23
C LEU A 117 -18.24 -15.97 11.07
N SER A 118 -17.63 -17.14 11.32
CA SER A 118 -17.03 -17.99 10.28
C SER A 118 -18.05 -18.48 9.25
N ASP A 119 -19.31 -18.66 9.66
CA ASP A 119 -20.42 -19.05 8.78
C ASP A 119 -20.86 -17.91 7.83
N GLY A 120 -20.57 -16.66 8.17
CA GLY A 120 -20.88 -15.49 7.34
C GLY A 120 -19.83 -15.15 6.28
N PHE A 121 -18.56 -15.47 6.54
CA PHE A 121 -17.45 -15.19 5.62
C PHE A 121 -17.21 -16.30 4.57
N SER A 122 -17.72 -17.51 4.83
CA SER A 122 -17.64 -18.68 3.93
C SER A 122 -18.87 -18.84 3.02
N GLY A 123 -19.85 -17.94 3.11
CA GLY A 123 -21.16 -18.06 2.47
C GLY A 123 -21.28 -17.54 1.02
N SER A 124 -20.19 -17.34 0.28
CA SER A 124 -20.27 -16.83 -1.11
C SER A 124 -19.62 -17.73 -2.18
N GLU A 125 -19.52 -19.04 -1.94
CA GLU A 125 -19.09 -20.03 -2.95
C GLU A 125 -20.27 -20.81 -3.61
N ASP A 126 -21.50 -20.28 -3.56
CA ASP A 126 -22.61 -20.79 -4.39
C ASP A 126 -22.86 -19.86 -5.60
N MET A 127 -21.82 -19.67 -6.41
CA MET A 127 -21.94 -19.13 -7.76
C MET A 127 -22.34 -20.26 -8.71
N SER A 128 -23.63 -20.56 -8.73
CA SER A 128 -24.40 -21.06 -9.87
C SER A 128 -23.60 -21.61 -11.07
N THR A 129 -23.21 -22.88 -11.05
CA THR A 129 -23.02 -23.66 -12.28
C THR A 129 -24.26 -24.48 -12.57
N GLY A 130 -25.36 -23.77 -12.85
CA GLY A 130 -26.56 -24.29 -13.49
C GLY A 130 -26.64 -23.76 -14.91
N LEU A 131 -25.88 -24.36 -15.83
CA LEU A 131 -26.05 -24.19 -17.27
C LEU A 131 -26.56 -25.51 -17.84
N ASP A 132 -27.86 -25.70 -17.77
CA ASP A 132 -28.60 -26.54 -18.71
C ASP A 132 -28.90 -25.70 -19.96
N PHE A 133 -28.11 -25.90 -21.02
CA PHE A 133 -28.56 -25.78 -22.41
C PHE A 133 -27.68 -26.61 -23.36
#